data_AF-F5LET5-F1
#
_entry.id   AF-F5LET5-F1
#
_cell.length_a   1.000
_cell.length_b   1.000
_cell.length_c   1.000
_cell.angle_alpha   90.00
_cell.angle_beta   90.00
_cell.angle_gamma   90.00
#
_symmetry.space_group_name_H-M   'P 1'
#
loop_
_entity.id
_entity.type
_entity.pdbx_description
1 polymer ?
#
loop_
_entity_poly.entity_id
_entity_poly.type
_entity_poly.pdbx_seq_one_letter_code
_entity_poly.pdbx_strand_id
1 'polypeptide(L)'
;MNEVHTPIQGRVRALRRLGLPLTYSLKQSAGSGKSTVSADGIWIYAPVSNFTGIDFFTIELANFRGDRTEAVIPVIVEPLVEE
;
A
#
# COMPACT_ATOMS: atom_id res chain seq x y z
N MET A 1 -0.97 -26.91 6.24
CA MET A 1 -2.14 -26.33 5.54
C MET A 1 -1.81 -24.87 5.32
N ASN A 2 -1.90 -24.36 4.09
CA ASN A 2 -1.50 -22.98 3.80
C ASN A 2 -2.56 -22.02 4.33
N GLU A 3 -2.29 -21.37 5.46
CA GLU A 3 -3.06 -20.22 5.91
C GLU A 3 -2.77 -19.03 4.98
N VAL A 4 -3.50 -18.98 3.86
CA VAL A 4 -3.47 -17.84 2.95
C VAL A 4 -4.28 -16.73 3.60
N HIS A 5 -3.58 -15.75 4.17
CA HIS A 5 -4.21 -14.53 4.63
C HIS A 5 -4.68 -13.72 3.42
N THR A 6 -5.91 -13.21 3.48
CA THR A 6 -6.54 -12.46 2.40
C THR A 6 -5.74 -11.18 2.10
N PRO A 7 -5.27 -10.97 0.86
CA PRO A 7 -4.60 -9.72 0.49
C PRO A 7 -5.50 -8.51 0.76
N ILE A 8 -4.94 -7.48 1.39
CA ILE A 8 -5.59 -6.19 1.61
C ILE A 8 -5.25 -5.30 0.42
N GLN A 9 -6.22 -4.56 -0.10
CA GLN A 9 -6.00 -3.67 -1.24
C GLN A 9 -6.72 -2.34 -1.05
N GLY A 10 -6.23 -1.33 -1.74
CA GLY A 10 -6.82 0.01 -1.73
C GLY A 10 -6.29 0.87 -2.86
N ARG A 11 -6.64 2.16 -2.82
CA ARG A 11 -6.16 3.13 -3.78
C ARG A 11 -5.79 4.44 -3.11
N VAL A 12 -4.60 4.96 -3.41
CA VAL A 12 -4.22 6.33 -3.03
C VAL A 12 -4.92 7.33 -3.96
N ARG A 13 -5.57 8.34 -3.37
CA ARG A 13 -6.17 9.45 -4.10
C ARG A 13 -5.53 10.75 -3.66
N ALA A 14 -5.05 11.53 -4.62
CA ALA A 14 -4.50 12.86 -4.37
C ALA A 14 -5.24 13.93 -5.17
N LEU A 15 -5.39 15.11 -4.55
CA LEU A 15 -5.85 16.30 -5.23
C LEU A 15 -4.74 16.84 -6.12
N ARG A 16 -5.09 17.24 -7.35
CA ARG A 16 -4.15 17.77 -8.34
C ARG A 16 -4.56 19.19 -8.69
N ARG A 17 -3.85 20.18 -8.12
CA ARG A 17 -4.16 21.61 -8.28
C ARG A 17 -4.15 22.10 -9.73
N LEU A 18 -3.41 21.43 -10.61
CA LEU A 18 -3.27 21.78 -12.02
C LEU A 18 -3.76 20.68 -12.97
N GLY A 19 -4.48 19.67 -12.47
CA GLY A 19 -4.91 18.52 -13.28
C GLY A 19 -3.77 17.63 -13.81
N LEU A 20 -2.52 17.89 -13.42
CA LEU A 20 -1.36 17.12 -13.87
C LEU A 20 -1.51 15.63 -13.50
N PRO A 21 -1.21 14.70 -14.43
CA PRO A 21 -1.16 13.28 -14.11
C PRO A 21 -0.15 13.00 -13.00
N LEU A 22 -0.48 12.02 -12.16
CA LEU A 22 0.40 11.53 -11.10
C LEU A 22 0.75 10.08 -11.39
N THR A 23 2.01 9.73 -11.21
CA THR A 23 2.50 8.35 -11.17
C THR A 23 2.81 7.96 -9.73
N TYR A 24 2.51 6.71 -9.39
CA TYR A 24 2.66 6.18 -8.05
C TYR A 24 3.72 5.09 -8.05
N SER A 25 4.60 5.08 -7.05
CA SER A 25 5.66 4.09 -6.88
C SER A 25 5.84 3.72 -5.42
N LEU A 26 6.28 2.49 -5.17
CA LEU A 26 6.58 2.06 -3.80
C LEU A 26 7.90 2.70 -3.37
N LYS A 27 7.87 3.51 -2.31
CA LYS A 27 9.05 4.15 -1.73
C LYS A 27 9.67 3.30 -0.62
N GLN A 28 8.83 2.74 0.24
CA GLN A 28 9.24 1.88 1.34
C GLN A 28 8.30 0.68 1.40
N SER A 29 8.86 -0.53 1.35
CA SER A 29 8.10 -1.76 1.52
C SER A 29 7.65 -1.94 2.96
N ALA A 30 6.55 -2.69 3.12
CA ALA A 30 6.09 -3.14 4.42
C ALA A 30 7.10 -4.06 5.13
N GLY A 31 7.10 -4.05 6.46
CA GLY A 31 8.04 -4.83 7.28
C GLY A 31 7.58 -6.28 7.53
N SER A 32 6.27 -6.50 7.58
CA SER A 32 5.64 -7.78 7.91
C SER A 32 4.72 -8.29 6.80
N GLY A 33 4.92 -7.81 5.58
CA GLY A 33 4.22 -8.26 4.40
C GLY A 33 4.86 -7.78 3.12
N LYS A 34 4.32 -8.23 1.99
CA LYS A 34 4.71 -7.77 0.66
C LYS A 34 3.72 -6.70 0.20
N SER A 35 4.21 -5.49 0.03
CA SER A 35 3.47 -4.38 -0.57
C SER A 35 3.83 -4.19 -2.05
N THR A 36 2.83 -3.92 -2.89
CA THR A 36 2.99 -3.51 -4.29
C THR A 36 2.07 -2.35 -4.62
N VAL A 37 2.43 -1.52 -5.59
CA VAL A 37 1.59 -0.43 -6.09
C VAL A 37 1.75 -0.31 -7.61
N SER A 38 0.65 -0.12 -8.32
CA SER A 38 0.63 0.21 -9.75
C SER A 38 0.73 1.71 -9.96
N ALA A 39 1.14 2.12 -11.16
CA ALA A 39 1.35 3.53 -11.49
C ALA A 39 0.10 4.42 -11.42
N ASP A 40 -1.11 3.84 -11.27
CA ASP A 40 -2.39 4.54 -11.09
C ASP A 40 -2.83 4.64 -9.61
N GLY A 41 -2.01 4.12 -8.69
CA GLY A 41 -2.18 4.22 -7.24
C GLY A 41 -2.97 3.10 -6.60
N ILE A 42 -3.34 2.04 -7.34
CA ILE A 42 -3.87 0.81 -6.73
C ILE A 42 -2.73 0.06 -6.06
N TRP A 43 -2.94 -0.36 -4.81
CA TRP A 43 -1.95 -1.09 -4.04
C TRP A 43 -2.51 -2.38 -3.47
N ILE A 44 -1.63 -3.35 -3.26
CA ILE A 44 -1.92 -4.64 -2.63
C ILE A 44 -0.88 -4.87 -1.53
N TYR A 45 -1.36 -5.30 -0.37
CA TYR A 45 -0.57 -5.78 0.76
C TYR A 45 -0.92 -7.25 1.04
N ALA A 46 0.09 -8.11 1.02
CA ALA A 46 -0.03 -9.50 1.41
C ALA A 46 0.81 -9.74 2.67
N PRO A 47 0.21 -9.97 3.85
CA PRO A 47 0.97 -10.23 5.07
C PRO A 47 1.79 -11.53 4.94
N VAL A 48 2.90 -11.61 5.67
CA VAL A 48 3.58 -12.90 5.85
C VAL A 48 2.70 -13.84 6.68
N SER A 49 2.89 -15.16 6.55
CA SER A 49 2.09 -16.13 7.29
C SER A 49 2.10 -15.84 8.79
N ASN A 50 0.91 -15.92 9.40
CA ASN A 50 0.64 -15.78 10.83
C ASN A 50 0.95 -14.38 11.39
N PHE A 51 1.15 -13.37 10.54
CA PHE A 51 1.28 -12.00 11.02
C PHE A 51 -0.08 -11.44 11.42
N THR A 52 -0.17 -10.94 12.66
CA THR A 52 -1.28 -10.15 13.17
C THR A 52 -0.73 -8.86 13.76
N GLY A 53 -1.38 -7.73 13.52
CA GLY A 53 -0.96 -6.44 14.04
C GLY A 53 -1.00 -5.33 13.00
N ILE A 54 -0.25 -4.27 13.29
CA ILE A 54 -0.15 -3.09 12.44
C ILE A 54 1.16 -3.14 11.66
N ASP A 55 1.06 -2.89 10.36
CA ASP A 55 2.20 -2.71 9.47
C ASP A 55 1.99 -1.45 8.64
N PHE A 56 3.03 -0.98 7.97
CA PHE A 56 2.94 0.21 7.13
C PHE A 56 3.91 0.15 5.96
N PHE A 57 3.52 0.80 4.88
CA PHE A 57 4.38 1.04 3.73
C PHE A 57 4.15 2.45 3.19
N THR A 58 5.11 2.95 2.41
CA THR A 58 5.07 4.33 1.89
C THR A 58 5.03 4.32 0.37
N ILE A 59 4.07 5.03 -0.20
CA ILE A 59 3.94 5.29 -1.64
C ILE A 59 4.41 6.71 -1.93
N GLU A 60 5.29 6.88 -2.91
CA GLU A 60 5.63 8.19 -3.50
C GLU A 60 4.70 8.48 -4.68
N LEU A 61 4.24 9.72 -4.77
CA LEU A 61 3.48 10.26 -5.89
C LEU A 61 4.34 11.32 -6.55
N ALA A 62 4.50 11.25 -7.87
CA ALA A 62 5.25 12.23 -8.63
C ALA A 62 4.44 12.72 -9.83
N ASN A 63 4.61 13.99 -10.20
CA ASN A 63 4.18 14.51 -11.51
C ASN A 63 5.36 14.60 -12.48
N PHE A 64 5.08 14.84 -13.77
CA PHE A 64 6.14 14.94 -14.79
C PHE A 64 7.07 16.16 -14.65
N ARG A 65 6.73 17.12 -13.78
CA ARG A 65 7.58 18.29 -13.50
C ARG A 65 8.59 18.04 -12.38
N GLY A 66 8.49 16.89 -11.72
CA GLY A 66 9.36 16.52 -10.61
C GLY A 66 8.82 16.88 -9.22
N ASP A 67 7.60 17.45 -9.11
CA ASP A 67 6.98 17.64 -7.79
C ASP A 67 6.62 16.28 -7.21
N ARG A 68 6.90 16.09 -5.91
CA ARG A 68 6.72 14.82 -5.20
C ARG A 68 5.97 15.01 -3.89
N THR A 69 5.23 13.97 -3.49
CA THR A 69 4.63 13.85 -2.16
C THR A 69 4.53 12.38 -1.78
N GLU A 70 4.24 12.10 -0.51
CA GLU A 70 4.25 10.75 0.05
C GLU A 70 2.94 10.44 0.76
N ALA A 71 2.50 9.19 0.63
CA ALA A 71 1.37 8.64 1.36
C ALA A 71 1.86 7.45 2.21
N VAL A 72 1.68 7.56 3.53
CA VAL A 72 1.91 6.45 4.47
C VAL A 72 0.62 5.66 4.58
N ILE A 73 0.69 4.35 4.30
CA ILE A 73 -0.46 3.44 4.32
C ILE A 73 -0.35 2.52 5.53
N PRO A 74 -1.13 2.76 6.60
CA PRO A 74 -1.27 1.79 7.67
C PRO A 74 -2.18 0.65 7.22
N VAL A 75 -1.80 -0.58 7.57
CA VAL A 75 -2.64 -1.77 7.41
C VAL A 75 -2.80 -2.44 8.77
N ILE A 76 -4.01 -2.93 9.03
CA ILE A 76 -4.35 -3.66 10.25
C ILE A 76 -4.70 -5.08 9.80
N VAL A 77 -3.97 -6.06 10.31
CA VAL A 77 -4.23 -7.49 10.08
C VAL A 77 -4.81 -8.05 11.36
N GLU A 78 -6.10 -8.35 11.33
CA GLU A 78 -6.82 -8.95 12.45
C GLU A 78 -6.49 -10.45 12.55
N PRO A 79 -6.51 -11.04 13.76
CA PRO A 79 -6.39 -12.47 13.94
C PRO A 79 -7.48 -13.21 13.15
N LEU A 80 -7.12 -14.36 12.60
CA LEU A 80 -8.10 -15.32 12.09
C LEU A 80 -8.94 -15.81 13.28
N VAL A 81 -10.24 -15.58 13.24
CA VAL A 81 -11.17 -16.23 14.17
C VAL A 81 -11.54 -17.56 13.52
N GLU A 82 -11.06 -18.66 14.09
CA GLU A 82 -11.60 -19.98 13.76
C GLU A 82 -12.94 -20.14 14.49
N GLU A 83 -14.02 -20.41 13.74
CA GLU A 83 -15.33 -20.78 14.30
C GLU A 83 -15.36 -22.23 14.80
#